data_AF-A0AAT9S743-F1
#
_entry.id   AF-A0AAT9S743-F1
#
_cell.length_a   1.000
_cell.length_b   1.000
_cell.length_c   1.000
_cell.angle_alpha   90.00
_cell.angle_beta   90.00
_cell.angle_gamma   90.00
#
_symmetry.space_group_name_H-M   'P 1'
#
loop_
_entity.id
_entity.type
_entity.pdbx_description
1 polymer ?
#
loop_
_entity_poly.entity_id
_entity_poly.type
_entity_poly.pdbx_seq_one_letter_code
_entity_poly.pdbx_strand_id
1 'polypeptide(L)'
;MERTVLCAGPYFALERWQAGTTAPLVHDFSTALVVSNTGAPVTVESGGRSERLGRARSLLLPAALGRVRIPGPADVLLGYLPDLEHDIRTPLLAAGHGAAAVAALGEGLAGPLT
;
A
#
# COMPACT_ATOMS: atom_id res chain seq x y z
N MET A 1 6.11 -7.55 9.69
CA MET A 1 5.24 -7.05 8.61
C MET A 1 6.09 -7.02 7.36
N GLU A 2 5.55 -7.49 6.24
CA GLU A 2 6.20 -7.44 4.94
C GLU A 2 5.39 -6.54 4.01
N ARG A 3 6.08 -5.67 3.28
CA ARG A 3 5.53 -4.78 2.25
C ARG A 3 6.28 -5.03 0.96
N THR A 4 5.55 -5.32 -0.10
CA THR A 4 6.10 -5.54 -1.44
C THR A 4 5.40 -4.62 -2.41
N VAL A 5 6.16 -3.71 -3.03
CA VAL A 5 5.65 -2.87 -4.13
C VAL A 5 5.62 -3.73 -5.39
N LEU A 6 4.44 -3.92 -5.97
CA LEU A 6 4.22 -4.79 -7.13
C LEU A 6 4.41 -4.03 -8.44
N CYS A 7 3.88 -2.81 -8.49
CA CYS A 7 4.10 -1.85 -9.56
C CYS A 7 3.78 -0.44 -9.07
N ALA A 8 4.33 0.56 -9.74
CA ALA A 8 4.05 1.96 -9.46
C ALA A 8 4.25 2.82 -10.70
N GLY A 9 3.36 3.78 -10.90
CA GLY A 9 3.43 4.78 -11.95
C GLY A 9 2.55 5.98 -11.61
N PRO A 10 2.42 6.97 -12.52
CA PRO A 10 1.72 8.22 -12.26
C PRO A 10 0.21 8.06 -12.05
N TYR A 11 -0.35 6.89 -12.41
CA TYR A 11 -1.78 6.62 -12.29
C TYR A 11 -2.14 5.83 -11.04
N PHE A 12 -1.29 4.88 -10.65
CA PHE A 12 -1.47 4.12 -9.43
C PHE A 12 -0.18 3.42 -8.99
N ALA A 13 -0.11 3.12 -7.70
CA ALA A 13 0.78 2.12 -7.13
C ALA A 13 -0.06 0.96 -6.60
N LEU A 14 0.50 -0.25 -6.67
CA LEU A 14 -0.08 -1.44 -6.08
C LEU A 14 0.95 -2.10 -5.18
N GLU A 15 0.56 -2.34 -3.94
CA GLU A 15 1.42 -2.95 -2.93
C GLU A 15 0.72 -4.14 -2.30
N ARG A 16 1.48 -5.18 -1.98
CA ARG A 16 1.02 -6.28 -1.14
C ARG A 16 1.60 -6.12 0.25
N TRP A 17 0.72 -6.20 1.24
CA TRP A 17 1.11 -6.11 2.64
C TRP A 17 0.66 -7.35 3.39
N GLN A 18 1.59 -7.89 4.17
CA GLN A 18 1.39 -9.10 4.94
C GLN A 18 1.80 -8.87 6.39
N ALA A 19 0.91 -9.23 7.31
CA ALA A 19 1.13 -9.09 8.75
C ALA A 19 0.63 -10.33 9.50
N GLY A 20 1.38 -10.73 10.53
CA GLY A 20 0.94 -11.73 11.52
C GLY A 20 0.06 -11.10 12.60
N THR A 21 0.10 -11.65 13.81
CA THR A 21 -0.69 -11.17 14.96
C THR A 21 0.06 -10.23 15.89
N THR A 22 1.38 -10.11 15.75
CA THR A 22 2.24 -9.36 16.69
C THR A 22 2.04 -7.85 16.61
N ALA A 23 1.73 -7.33 15.42
CA ALA A 23 1.53 -5.91 15.20
C ALA A 23 0.52 -5.69 14.07
N PRO A 24 -0.33 -4.66 14.22
CA PRO A 24 -1.27 -4.26 13.18
C PRO A 24 -0.53 -3.69 11.97
N LEU A 25 -1.12 -3.84 10.80
CA LEU A 25 -0.81 -2.98 9.67
C LEU A 25 -1.39 -1.59 9.96
N VAL A 26 -0.57 -0.56 9.83
CA VAL A 26 -1.00 0.85 9.92
C VAL A 26 -0.42 1.59 8.72
N HIS A 27 -1.26 2.33 8.03
CA HIS A 27 -0.84 3.13 6.87
C HIS A 27 -1.57 4.48 6.87
N ASP A 28 -0.78 5.54 6.76
CA ASP A 28 -1.24 6.91 6.55
C ASP A 28 -1.30 7.18 5.04
N PHE A 29 -2.34 7.86 4.58
CA PHE A 29 -2.57 8.12 3.17
C PHE A 29 -3.19 9.50 2.93
N SER A 30 -2.86 10.11 1.79
CA SER A 30 -3.36 11.43 1.38
C SER A 30 -4.31 11.37 0.18
N THR A 31 -4.37 10.25 -0.54
CA THR A 31 -5.28 10.00 -1.65
C THR A 31 -6.33 8.95 -1.30
N ALA A 32 -7.29 8.69 -2.19
CA ALA A 32 -8.15 7.52 -2.01
C ALA A 32 -7.32 6.23 -2.01
N LEU A 33 -7.73 5.29 -1.17
CA LEU A 33 -7.03 4.02 -0.95
C LEU A 33 -8.00 2.86 -1.18
N VAL A 34 -7.63 1.93 -2.05
CA VAL A 34 -8.36 0.69 -2.30
C VAL A 34 -7.68 -0.44 -1.55
N VAL A 35 -8.38 -1.03 -0.58
CA VAL A 35 -7.92 -2.19 0.19
C VAL A 35 -8.61 -3.43 -0.34
N SER A 36 -7.87 -4.37 -0.92
CA SER A 36 -8.42 -5.64 -1.43
C SER A 36 -7.87 -6.83 -0.64
N ASN A 37 -8.75 -7.67 -0.11
CA ASN A 37 -8.32 -8.79 0.72
C ASN A 37 -8.03 -10.04 -0.11
N THR A 38 -6.78 -10.52 -0.06
CA THR A 38 -6.31 -11.73 -0.76
C THR A 38 -6.30 -12.96 0.18
N GLY A 39 -6.26 -12.74 1.49
CA GLY A 39 -6.16 -13.77 2.52
C GLY A 39 -7.47 -14.15 3.19
N ALA A 40 -7.36 -14.56 4.46
CA ALA A 40 -8.51 -14.77 5.33
C ALA A 40 -9.25 -13.44 5.58
N PRO A 41 -10.56 -13.45 5.89
CA PRO A 41 -11.28 -12.22 6.18
C PRO A 41 -10.57 -11.39 7.27
N VAL A 42 -10.44 -10.08 7.07
CA VAL A 42 -9.78 -9.13 8.00
C VAL A 42 -10.74 -8.06 8.50
N THR A 43 -10.39 -7.39 9.60
CA THR A 43 -11.11 -6.21 10.10
C THR A 43 -10.32 -4.97 9.69
N VAL A 44 -10.99 -4.04 9.02
CA VAL A 44 -10.40 -2.77 8.57
C VAL A 44 -10.96 -1.64 9.43
N GLU A 45 -10.08 -0.89 10.08
CA GLU A 45 -10.41 0.21 10.98
C GLU A 45 -9.96 1.53 10.35
N SER A 46 -10.88 2.48 10.21
CA SER A 46 -10.60 3.81 9.67
C SER A 46 -11.68 4.82 10.05
N GLY A 47 -11.30 6.06 10.35
CA GLY A 47 -12.25 7.13 10.71
C GLY A 47 -13.19 6.81 11.89
N GLY A 48 -12.71 6.03 12.87
CA GLY A 48 -13.53 5.59 14.01
C GLY A 48 -14.55 4.49 13.69
N ARG A 49 -14.52 3.93 12.47
CA ARG A 49 -15.37 2.81 12.05
C ARG A 49 -14.55 1.55 11.87
N SER A 50 -15.23 0.41 11.96
CA SER A 50 -14.67 -0.92 11.76
C SER A 50 -15.54 -1.69 10.79
N GLU A 51 -14.93 -2.25 9.75
CA GLU A 51 -15.62 -2.99 8.69
C GLU A 51 -14.99 -4.36 8.49
N ARG A 52 -15.84 -5.38 8.29
CA ARG A 52 -15.39 -6.75 8.02
C ARG A 52 -15.12 -6.90 6.53
N LEU A 53 -13.85 -7.05 6.14
CA LEU A 53 -13.46 -7.28 4.76
C LEU A 53 -13.28 -8.77 4.48
N GLY A 54 -14.26 -9.37 3.82
CA GLY A 54 -14.21 -10.77 3.37
C GLY A 54 -13.11 -11.03 2.34
N ARG A 55 -12.79 -12.31 2.11
CA ARG A 55 -11.85 -12.73 1.05
C ARG A 55 -12.35 -12.29 -0.32
N ALA A 56 -11.45 -11.84 -1.19
CA ALA A 56 -11.74 -11.37 -2.54
C ALA A 56 -12.74 -10.20 -2.60
N ARG A 57 -12.89 -9.47 -1.49
CA ARG A 57 -13.65 -8.23 -1.42
C ARG A 57 -12.69 -7.06 -1.32
N SER A 58 -13.19 -5.89 -1.74
CA SER A 58 -12.45 -4.64 -1.70
C SER A 58 -13.24 -3.55 -0.97
N LEU A 59 -12.52 -2.66 -0.31
CA LEU A 59 -13.05 -1.43 0.28
C LEU A 59 -12.34 -0.24 -0.35
N LEU A 60 -13.13 0.81 -0.64
CA LEU A 60 -12.62 2.12 -1.00
C LEU A 60 -12.64 3.01 0.24
N LEU A 61 -11.48 3.52 0.62
CA LEU A 61 -11.31 4.48 1.71
C LEU A 61 -11.06 5.87 1.12
N PRO A 62 -11.96 6.84 1.35
CA PRO A 62 -11.74 8.22 0.89
C PRO A 62 -10.54 8.87 1.61
N ALA A 63 -9.82 9.74 0.89
CA ALA A 63 -8.67 10.49 1.41
C ALA A 63 -8.91 11.19 2.76
N ALA A 64 -10.15 11.68 2.98
CA ALA A 64 -10.55 12.36 4.21
C ALA A 64 -10.40 11.50 5.49
N LEU A 65 -10.28 10.17 5.36
CA LEU A 65 -10.06 9.29 6.51
C LEU A 65 -8.59 9.28 6.96
N GLY A 66 -7.64 9.55 6.06
CA GLY A 66 -6.22 9.78 6.32
C GLY A 66 -5.39 8.60 6.86
N ARG A 67 -6.02 7.60 7.47
CA ARG A 67 -5.35 6.46 8.11
C ARG A 67 -6.20 5.21 8.06
N VAL A 68 -5.55 4.07 7.85
CA VAL A 68 -6.15 2.74 7.99
C VAL A 68 -5.33 1.90 8.96
N ARG A 69 -6.03 1.08 9.73
CA ARG A 69 -5.45 0.08 10.63
C ARG A 69 -6.09 -1.28 10.39
N ILE A 70 -5.28 -2.34 10.32
CA ILE A 70 -5.73 -3.73 10.17
C ILE A 70 -5.01 -4.57 11.23
N PRO A 71 -5.69 -5.04 12.30
CA PRO A 71 -5.05 -5.73 13.43
C PRO A 71 -4.20 -6.96 13.10
N GLY A 72 -4.52 -7.66 12.02
CA GLY A 72 -3.85 -8.90 11.61
C GLY A 72 -4.47 -10.17 12.23
N PRO A 73 -4.15 -11.36 11.70
CA PRO A 73 -3.30 -11.58 10.53
C PRO A 73 -3.96 -11.03 9.26
N ALA A 74 -3.16 -10.48 8.35
CA ALA A 74 -3.64 -9.82 7.15
C ALA A 74 -2.76 -10.14 5.96
N ASP A 75 -3.41 -10.34 4.81
CA ASP A 75 -2.79 -10.37 3.49
C ASP A 75 -3.73 -9.56 2.58
N VAL A 76 -3.28 -8.35 2.24
CA VAL A 76 -4.09 -7.37 1.53
C VAL A 76 -3.27 -6.70 0.44
N LEU A 77 -3.97 -6.25 -0.60
CA LEU A 77 -3.45 -5.35 -1.61
C LEU A 77 -3.92 -3.92 -1.30
N LEU A 78 -3.00 -2.97 -1.44
CA LEU A 78 -3.24 -1.54 -1.31
C LEU A 78 -3.00 -0.89 -2.68
N GLY A 79 -4.06 -0.33 -3.26
CA GLY A 79 -4.02 0.44 -4.50
C GLY A 79 -4.32 1.90 -4.24
N TYR A 80 -3.48 2.81 -4.71
CA TYR A 80 -3.63 4.25 -4.49
C TYR A 80 -2.95 5.06 -5.59
N LEU A 81 -3.22 6.37 -5.64
CA LEU A 81 -2.50 7.31 -6.50
C LEU A 81 -1.25 7.78 -5.74
N PRO A 82 -0.03 7.41 -6.17
CA PRO A 82 1.17 7.71 -5.41
C PRO A 82 1.71 9.11 -5.73
N ASP A 83 2.38 9.71 -4.75
CA ASP A 83 3.53 10.56 -5.04
C ASP A 83 4.74 9.66 -5.29
N LEU A 84 5.20 9.56 -6.55
CA LEU A 84 6.25 8.61 -6.93
C LEU A 84 7.58 8.85 -6.21
N GLU A 85 7.91 10.08 -5.85
CA GLU A 85 9.14 10.37 -5.12
C GLU A 85 8.98 9.99 -3.65
N HIS A 86 7.94 10.51 -3.00
CA HIS A 86 7.76 10.38 -1.56
C HIS A 86 7.26 8.99 -1.11
N ASP A 87 6.38 8.35 -1.87
CA ASP A 87 5.74 7.09 -1.47
C ASP A 87 6.51 5.85 -1.97
N ILE A 88 7.24 5.99 -3.08
CA ILE A 88 7.86 4.86 -3.79
C ILE A 88 9.39 5.00 -3.84
N ARG A 89 9.92 6.00 -4.55
CA ARG A 89 11.36 6.07 -4.87
C ARG A 89 12.20 6.26 -3.61
N THR A 90 11.97 7.32 -2.85
CA THR A 90 12.77 7.64 -1.66
C THR A 90 12.73 6.50 -0.63
N PRO A 91 11.55 5.94 -0.26
CA PRO A 91 11.50 4.82 0.69
C PRO A 91 12.22 3.56 0.21
N LEU A 92 12.09 3.18 -1.07
CA LEU A 92 12.73 1.97 -1.59
C LEU A 92 14.25 2.12 -1.69
N LEU A 93 14.75 3.29 -2.13
CA LEU A 93 16.18 3.56 -2.14
C LEU A 93 16.76 3.58 -0.71
N ALA A 94 16.04 4.16 0.26
CA ALA A 94 16.44 4.16 1.66
C ALA A 94 16.47 2.74 2.27
N ALA A 95 15.60 1.84 1.79
CA ALA A 95 15.62 0.41 2.14
C ALA A 95 16.75 -0.37 1.45
N GLY A 96 17.58 0.27 0.62
CA GLY A 96 18.73 -0.35 -0.05
C GLY A 96 18.41 -1.03 -1.38
N HIS A 97 17.22 -0.82 -1.93
CA HIS A 97 16.91 -1.29 -3.28
C HIS A 97 17.70 -0.46 -4.32
N GLY A 98 18.30 -1.13 -5.30
CA GLY A 98 19.04 -0.45 -6.37
C GLY A 98 18.13 0.35 -7.29
N ALA A 99 18.63 1.46 -7.83
CA ALA A 99 17.88 2.35 -8.71
C ALA A 99 17.25 1.64 -9.93
N ALA A 100 17.96 0.66 -10.51
CA ALA A 100 17.44 -0.14 -11.62
C ALA A 100 16.21 -1.00 -11.22
N ALA A 101 16.21 -1.57 -10.00
CA ALA A 101 15.08 -2.33 -9.51
C ALA A 101 13.86 -1.42 -9.24
N VAL A 102 14.09 -0.21 -8.72
CA VAL A 102 13.03 0.78 -8.53
C VAL A 102 12.46 1.24 -9.88
N ALA A 103 13.31 1.53 -10.86
CA ALA A 103 12.87 1.93 -12.20
C ALA A 103 12.07 0.81 -12.91
N ALA A 104 12.34 -0.46 -12.61
CA ALA A 104 11.61 -1.59 -13.19
C ALA A 104 10.16 -1.72 -12.69
N LEU A 105 9.75 -0.98 -11.66
CA LEU A 105 8.37 -0.99 -11.14
C LEU A 105 7.36 -0.31 -12.07
N GLY A 106 7.81 0.60 -12.93
CA GLY A 106 6.95 1.29 -13.88
C GLY A 106 7.48 2.65 -14.33
N GLU A 107 6.69 3.33 -15.15
CA GLU A 107 7.01 4.63 -15.71
C GLU A 107 7.10 5.74 -14.64
N GLY A 108 7.86 6.79 -14.92
CA GLY A 108 8.09 7.89 -13.97
C GLY A 108 9.09 7.58 -12.85
N LEU A 109 9.53 6.32 -12.72
CA LEU A 109 10.53 5.88 -11.74
C LEU A 109 11.94 5.74 -12.31
N ALA A 110 12.12 5.88 -13.63
CA ALA A 110 13.45 6.15 -14.17
C ALA A 110 13.95 7.49 -13.62
N GLY A 111 15.23 7.59 -13.27
CA GLY A 111 15.86 8.90 -13.04
C GLY A 111 15.80 9.75 -14.31
N PRO A 112 16.09 11.06 -14.23
CA PRO A 112 16.21 11.86 -15.44
C PRO A 112 17.17 11.19 -16.42
N LEU A 113 16.78 11.13 -17.70
CA LEU A 113 17.65 10.68 -18.78
C LEU A 113 18.85 11.65 -18.82
N THR A 114 19.98 11.24 -18.28
CA THR A 114 21.26 11.95 -18.39
C THR A 114 21.81 11.88 -19.79
#